data_AF-A0A918VMS8-F1
#
_entry.id   AF-A0A918VMS8-F1
#
_cell.length_a   1.000
_cell.length_b   1.000
_cell.length_c   1.000
_cell.angle_alpha   90.00
_cell.angle_beta   90.00
_cell.angle_gamma   90.00
#
_symmetry.space_group_name_H-M   'P 1'
#
loop_
_entity.id
_entity.type
_entity.pdbx_description
1 polymer ?
#
loop_
_entity_poly.entity_id
_entity_poly.type
_entity_poly.pdbx_seq_one_letter_code
_entity_poly.pdbx_strand_id
1 'polypeptide(L)'
;MHNGMHTDRERCLRAVQSKDARFDGWFFTAVLTTGIYCRPSCPVVPPKPENMTFHPSAAACQQAGFRACKRCRPDTSPGSPEWNHRADLVARAMRLIADGVVDREGVPGLAARLGYSTRQIERQLLAELGAGPLALARAQRAQTARLLIETTALPMARIAFAAGFSSLRAFNDTVREVYALTPTGLRTRAGGGAPRHGTGGTPGALTLRLPFRAPLHPDNLFGHLVATAVPGVEEWRAGWYRRTLRLPHGHGIAALAPRPDHVACRLNLTDLRDLPAAISRCRRLLDLDADPVAVDEQLRADPVLAPLVDKAPGRRVPRTVDEAEFAVRAVLGQQVSTAAARTHAARLVTAHGEAVDDPEGGLTHLFPAPEALAAADPESLAMPRARRTTLTTLARHLADGTLRLGVDSDWPAARARLLALPGLGPWTADVVALRALGDPDAFLPTDLGVRRAARDLGLPSTPAALTARAAPWRPWRAYAVQYLWATDGHPINTLPL
;
A
#
# COMPACT_ATOMS: atom_id res chain seq x y z
N MET A 1 20.76 12.08 10.96
CA MET A 1 21.21 10.90 11.74
C MET A 1 20.15 10.62 12.79
N HIS A 2 19.25 9.66 12.55
CA HIS A 2 18.38 9.13 13.61
C HIS A 2 18.70 7.64 13.70
N ASN A 3 19.44 7.33 14.75
CA ASN A 3 19.95 6.00 15.07
C ASN A 3 18.75 5.07 15.31
N GLY A 4 18.74 3.89 14.69
CA GLY A 4 17.57 3.01 14.70
C GLY A 4 17.13 2.71 16.13
N MET A 5 15.83 2.86 16.41
CA MET A 5 15.25 2.72 17.76
C MET A 5 15.70 1.44 18.47
N HIS A 6 15.90 0.35 17.73
CA HIS A 6 16.39 -0.94 18.23
C HIS A 6 17.77 -0.89 18.91
N THR A 7 18.56 0.17 18.69
CA THR A 7 19.88 0.37 19.33
C THR A 7 19.78 1.05 20.69
N ASP A 8 18.68 1.75 20.98
CA ASP A 8 18.41 2.38 22.27
C ASP A 8 17.68 1.40 23.20
N ARG A 9 18.49 0.66 23.97
CA ARG A 9 18.00 -0.38 24.88
C ARG A 9 16.97 0.14 25.89
N GLU A 10 17.18 1.33 26.45
CA GLU A 10 16.29 1.89 27.47
C GLU A 10 14.93 2.26 26.87
N ARG A 11 14.94 2.88 25.69
CA ARG A 11 13.70 3.22 24.97
C ARG A 11 12.93 1.98 24.53
N CYS A 12 13.63 0.95 24.05
CA CYS A 12 13.00 -0.34 23.73
C CYS A 12 12.39 -1.01 24.98
N LEU A 13 13.10 -1.02 26.11
CA LEU A 13 12.58 -1.60 27.35
C LEU A 13 11.31 -0.89 27.82
N ARG A 14 11.28 0.44 27.79
CA ARG A 14 10.08 1.23 28.13
C ARG A 14 8.90 0.90 27.23
N ALA A 15 9.13 0.82 25.91
CA ALA A 15 8.09 0.47 24.94
C ALA A 15 7.52 -0.95 25.15
N VAL A 16 8.37 -1.92 25.51
CA VAL A 16 7.94 -3.29 25.82
C VAL A 16 7.16 -3.34 27.15
N GLN A 17 7.61 -2.61 28.16
CA GLN A 17 6.95 -2.56 29.47
C GLN A 17 5.56 -1.92 29.38
N SER A 18 5.41 -0.86 28.59
CA SER A 18 4.12 -0.21 28.35
C SER A 18 3.20 -0.99 27.41
N LYS A 19 3.69 -2.05 26.75
CA LYS A 19 2.99 -2.82 25.71
C LYS A 19 2.39 -1.94 24.62
N ASP A 20 3.10 -0.89 24.26
CA ASP A 20 2.58 0.16 23.37
C ASP A 20 2.64 -0.26 21.90
N ALA A 21 1.46 -0.41 21.29
CA ALA A 21 1.30 -0.86 19.90
C ALA A 21 1.84 0.14 18.86
N ARG A 22 2.06 1.41 19.24
CA ARG A 22 2.68 2.40 18.36
C ARG A 22 4.09 2.00 17.94
N PHE A 23 4.79 1.24 18.78
CA PHE A 23 6.14 0.75 18.50
C PHE A 23 6.16 -0.57 17.73
N ASP A 24 5.02 -1.19 17.43
CA ASP A 24 4.99 -2.40 16.62
C ASP A 24 5.58 -2.14 15.22
N GLY A 25 6.57 -2.95 14.84
CA GLY A 25 7.30 -2.83 13.57
C GLY A 25 8.49 -1.88 13.61
N TRP A 26 8.63 -1.02 14.64
CA TRP A 26 9.82 -0.18 14.83
C TRP A 26 11.04 -1.00 15.26
N PHE A 27 10.81 -2.01 16.08
CA PHE A 27 11.78 -3.00 16.49
C PHE A 27 11.08 -4.29 16.91
N PHE A 28 11.86 -5.35 17.07
CA PHE A 28 11.41 -6.65 17.55
C PHE A 28 12.24 -7.04 18.76
N THR A 29 11.58 -7.60 19.77
CA THR A 29 12.22 -8.07 21.00
C THR A 29 12.50 -9.55 20.88
N ALA A 30 13.77 -9.93 20.79
CA ALA A 30 14.23 -11.30 20.81
C ALA A 30 14.59 -11.72 22.25
N VAL A 31 14.07 -12.87 22.67
CA VAL A 31 14.15 -13.39 24.03
C VAL A 31 15.17 -14.53 24.05
N LEU A 32 16.34 -14.27 24.65
CA LEU A 32 17.50 -15.15 24.63
C LEU A 32 17.20 -16.54 25.22
N THR A 33 16.44 -16.59 26.31
CA THR A 33 16.14 -17.83 27.03
C THR A 33 15.17 -18.76 26.30
N THR A 34 14.33 -18.22 25.40
CA THR A 34 13.29 -19.01 24.72
C THR A 34 13.51 -19.14 23.22
N GLY A 35 14.44 -18.37 22.65
CA GLY A 35 14.64 -18.30 21.20
C GLY A 35 13.45 -17.70 20.45
N ILE A 36 12.65 -16.86 21.10
CA ILE A 36 11.41 -16.27 20.53
C ILE A 36 11.61 -14.79 20.29
N TYR A 37 11.18 -14.26 19.14
CA TYR A 37 11.00 -12.82 18.96
C TYR A 37 9.53 -12.39 19.02
N CYS A 38 9.28 -11.18 19.53
CA CYS A 38 7.98 -10.59 19.83
C CYS A 38 7.90 -9.15 19.30
N ARG A 39 6.68 -8.65 19.10
CA ARG A 39 6.40 -7.21 18.92
C ARG A 39 6.37 -6.51 20.28
N PRO A 40 6.65 -5.19 20.36
CA PRO A 40 6.66 -4.45 21.63
C PRO A 40 5.34 -4.55 22.41
N SER A 41 4.20 -4.55 21.73
CA SER A 41 2.88 -4.70 22.39
C SER A 41 2.45 -6.14 22.67
N CYS A 42 3.41 -7.09 22.76
CA CYS A 42 3.09 -8.46 23.08
C CYS A 42 2.30 -8.54 24.41
N PRO A 43 1.14 -9.22 24.47
CA PRO A 43 0.34 -9.28 25.69
C PRO A 43 0.99 -10.14 26.77
N VAL A 44 1.96 -11.00 26.40
CA VAL A 44 2.71 -11.85 27.34
C VAL A 44 3.50 -10.99 28.32
N VAL A 45 3.72 -11.50 29.53
CA VAL A 45 4.57 -10.85 30.53
C VAL A 45 5.97 -10.62 29.92
N PRO A 46 6.48 -9.37 29.91
CA PRO A 46 7.82 -9.10 29.44
C PRO A 46 8.88 -9.93 30.18
N PRO A 47 9.83 -10.57 29.48
CA PRO A 47 10.98 -11.19 30.11
C PRO A 47 11.80 -10.21 30.96
N LYS A 48 12.75 -10.73 31.75
CA LYS A 48 13.73 -9.87 32.42
C LYS A 48 14.56 -9.09 31.39
N PRO A 49 14.92 -7.82 31.64
CA PRO A 49 15.70 -7.01 30.72
C PRO A 49 16.99 -7.67 30.24
N GLU A 50 17.68 -8.42 31.10
CA GLU A 50 18.91 -9.18 30.77
C GLU A 50 18.70 -10.25 29.69
N ASN A 51 17.48 -10.79 29.57
CA ASN A 51 17.12 -11.82 28.60
C ASN A 51 16.55 -11.26 27.28
N MET A 52 16.62 -9.95 27.08
CA MET A 52 16.12 -9.26 25.89
C MET A 52 17.27 -8.72 25.04
N THR A 53 17.14 -8.93 23.74
CA THR A 53 17.87 -8.19 22.70
C THR A 53 16.90 -7.64 21.67
N PHE A 54 17.28 -6.60 20.94
CA PHE A 54 16.38 -5.87 20.04
C PHE A 54 16.92 -5.87 18.61
N HIS A 55 16.04 -6.08 17.65
CA HIS A 55 16.38 -6.13 16.22
C HIS A 55 15.49 -5.19 15.40
N PRO A 56 15.99 -4.64 14.29
CA PRO A 56 15.25 -3.70 13.44
C PRO A 56 14.13 -4.36 12.62
N SER A 57 14.23 -5.66 12.35
CA SER A 57 13.27 -6.36 11.50
C SER A 57 13.00 -7.80 11.95
N ALA A 58 11.86 -8.34 11.52
CA ALA A 58 11.56 -9.76 11.69
C ALA A 58 12.58 -10.65 10.96
N ALA A 59 13.06 -10.21 9.78
CA ALA A 59 14.09 -10.93 9.02
C ALA A 59 15.42 -10.99 9.79
N ALA A 60 15.83 -9.90 10.45
CA ALA A 60 17.01 -9.89 11.30
C ALA A 60 16.88 -10.85 12.50
N CYS A 61 15.71 -10.91 13.13
CA CYS A 61 15.45 -11.90 14.19
C CYS A 61 15.57 -13.34 13.68
N GLN A 62 14.99 -13.63 12.52
CA GLN A 62 15.00 -14.96 11.92
C GLN A 62 16.42 -15.38 11.53
N GLN A 63 17.22 -14.48 10.95
CA GLN A 63 18.63 -14.73 10.63
C GLN A 63 19.46 -14.98 11.89
N ALA A 64 19.12 -14.32 13.00
CA ALA A 64 19.73 -14.57 14.31
C ALA A 64 19.21 -15.84 15.01
N GLY A 65 18.36 -16.64 14.35
CA GLY A 65 17.88 -17.93 14.85
C GLY A 65 16.65 -17.85 15.77
N PHE A 66 16.02 -16.69 15.91
CA PHE A 66 14.81 -16.55 16.71
C PHE A 66 13.56 -16.91 15.90
N ARG A 67 12.65 -17.69 16.52
CA ARG A 67 11.34 -18.01 15.93
C ARG A 67 10.27 -16.99 16.31
N ALA A 68 9.23 -16.85 15.48
CA ALA A 68 8.15 -15.91 15.75
C ALA A 68 7.32 -16.32 16.99
N CYS A 69 6.92 -15.33 17.80
CA CYS A 69 6.01 -15.56 18.91
C CYS A 69 4.62 -16.00 18.41
N LYS A 70 4.14 -17.12 18.97
CA LYS A 70 2.85 -17.71 18.63
C LYS A 70 1.67 -16.88 19.14
N ARG A 71 1.88 -16.04 20.17
CA ARG A 71 0.84 -15.22 20.82
C ARG A 71 0.65 -13.88 20.13
N CYS A 72 1.70 -13.07 20.00
CA CYS A 72 1.59 -11.74 19.42
C CYS A 72 1.76 -11.69 17.90
N ARG A 73 2.21 -12.81 17.29
CA ARG A 73 2.34 -12.97 15.83
C ARG A 73 3.09 -11.79 15.19
N PRO A 74 4.33 -11.53 15.63
CA PRO A 74 5.06 -10.32 15.26
C PRO A 74 5.30 -10.22 13.74
N ASP A 75 5.35 -11.36 13.06
CA ASP A 75 5.40 -11.49 11.60
C ASP A 75 4.20 -10.87 10.88
N THR A 76 3.09 -10.62 11.56
CA THR A 76 1.90 -9.96 10.98
C THR A 76 1.87 -8.46 11.20
N SER A 77 2.83 -7.92 11.96
CA SER A 77 2.92 -6.49 12.21
C SER A 77 3.28 -5.79 10.90
N PRO A 78 2.64 -4.65 10.57
CA PRO A 78 3.14 -3.78 9.50
C PRO A 78 4.62 -3.48 9.75
N GLY A 79 5.41 -3.34 8.69
CA GLY A 79 6.81 -2.92 8.78
C GLY A 79 6.97 -1.58 9.51
N SER A 80 8.22 -1.16 9.78
CA SER A 80 8.46 0.11 10.48
C SER A 80 7.74 1.26 9.79
N PRO A 81 6.96 2.07 10.54
CA PRO A 81 6.38 3.32 10.03
C PRO A 81 7.40 4.24 9.38
N GLU A 82 8.67 4.14 9.78
CA GLU A 82 9.70 5.00 9.21
C GLU A 82 9.87 4.81 7.71
N TRP A 83 9.73 3.58 7.22
CA TRP A 83 9.91 3.28 5.80
C TRP A 83 8.76 3.82 4.95
N ASN A 84 7.59 4.01 5.55
CA ASN A 84 6.42 4.48 4.81
C ASN A 84 6.53 5.96 4.46
N HIS A 85 7.30 6.75 5.22
CA HIS A 85 7.55 8.15 4.89
C HIS A 85 8.88 8.40 4.16
N ARG A 86 9.88 7.53 4.34
CA ARG A 86 11.16 7.72 3.66
C ARG A 86 11.03 7.42 2.17
N ALA A 87 11.54 8.34 1.36
CA ALA A 87 11.69 8.18 -0.08
C ALA A 87 13.03 7.49 -0.46
N ASP A 88 13.77 7.01 0.54
CA ASP A 88 15.13 6.50 0.34
C ASP A 88 15.17 5.14 -0.37
N LEU A 89 16.39 4.72 -0.69
CA LEU A 89 16.67 3.47 -1.37
C LEU A 89 16.09 2.25 -0.63
N VAL A 90 16.14 2.24 0.70
CA VAL A 90 15.69 1.10 1.53
C VAL A 90 14.17 0.98 1.50
N ALA A 91 13.47 2.10 1.66
CA ALA A 91 12.01 2.14 1.58
C ALA A 91 11.50 1.68 0.20
N ARG A 92 12.12 2.18 -0.88
CA ARG A 92 11.81 1.74 -2.26
C ARG A 92 12.07 0.25 -2.45
N ALA A 93 13.18 -0.26 -1.93
CA ALA A 93 13.50 -1.69 -1.99
C ALA A 93 12.47 -2.55 -1.23
N MET A 94 12.06 -2.14 -0.02
CA MET A 94 11.05 -2.86 0.76
C MET A 94 9.69 -2.89 0.06
N ARG A 95 9.27 -1.80 -0.60
CA ARG A 95 8.05 -1.78 -1.41
C ARG A 95 8.11 -2.77 -2.58
N LEU A 96 9.25 -2.86 -3.27
CA LEU A 96 9.47 -3.83 -4.35
C LEU A 96 9.54 -5.28 -3.85
N ILE A 97 10.15 -5.52 -2.69
CA ILE A 97 10.17 -6.85 -2.05
C ILE A 97 8.75 -7.28 -1.67
N ALA A 98 7.96 -6.39 -1.06
CA ALA A 98 6.56 -6.64 -0.72
C ALA A 98 5.68 -6.87 -1.96
N ASP A 99 5.99 -6.20 -3.07
CA ASP A 99 5.35 -6.44 -4.36
C ASP A 99 5.77 -7.78 -5.01
N GLY A 100 6.81 -8.45 -4.51
CA GLY A 100 7.27 -9.75 -4.98
C GLY A 100 8.36 -9.70 -6.06
N VAL A 101 9.04 -8.56 -6.24
CA VAL A 101 10.09 -8.41 -7.28
C VAL A 101 11.24 -9.38 -7.07
N VAL A 102 11.68 -9.59 -5.84
CA VAL A 102 12.79 -10.55 -5.56
C VAL A 102 12.39 -11.98 -5.91
N ASP A 103 11.11 -12.34 -5.75
CA ASP A 103 10.62 -13.68 -6.10
C ASP A 103 10.53 -13.88 -7.62
N ARG A 104 10.21 -12.82 -8.37
CA ARG A 104 10.06 -12.86 -9.83
C ARG A 104 11.37 -12.67 -10.60
N GLU A 105 12.19 -11.73 -10.18
CA GLU A 105 13.35 -11.23 -10.93
C GLU A 105 14.68 -11.39 -10.17
N GLY A 106 14.62 -11.93 -8.95
CA GLY A 106 15.78 -12.05 -8.07
C GLY A 106 16.29 -10.70 -7.54
N VAL A 107 17.40 -10.76 -6.81
CA VAL A 107 18.13 -9.56 -6.35
C VAL A 107 18.66 -8.71 -7.53
N PRO A 108 19.11 -9.29 -8.66
CA PRO A 108 19.49 -8.50 -9.84
C PRO A 108 18.35 -7.63 -10.39
N GLY A 109 17.12 -8.14 -10.46
CA GLY A 109 15.96 -7.35 -10.91
C GLY A 109 15.61 -6.21 -9.96
N LEU A 110 15.64 -6.48 -8.65
CA LEU A 110 15.50 -5.44 -7.63
C LEU A 110 16.54 -4.32 -7.83
N ALA A 111 17.78 -4.71 -8.14
CA ALA A 111 18.89 -3.80 -8.36
C ALA A 111 18.74 -2.93 -9.61
N ALA A 112 18.38 -3.57 -10.72
CA ALA A 112 18.13 -2.88 -11.98
C ALA A 112 17.00 -1.84 -11.87
N ARG A 113 15.90 -2.16 -11.18
CA ARG A 113 14.78 -1.23 -10.97
C ARG A 113 15.16 -0.01 -10.12
N LEU A 114 16.00 -0.21 -9.12
CA LEU A 114 16.44 0.88 -8.24
C LEU A 114 17.57 1.71 -8.83
N GLY A 115 18.29 1.20 -9.84
CA GLY A 115 19.43 1.86 -10.47
C GLY A 115 20.75 1.71 -9.68
N TYR A 116 20.91 0.61 -8.95
CA TYR A 116 22.09 0.33 -8.12
C TYR A 116 22.66 -1.06 -8.40
N SER A 117 23.89 -1.33 -7.95
CA SER A 117 24.44 -2.69 -7.95
C SER A 117 23.82 -3.56 -6.85
N THR A 118 23.80 -4.88 -7.06
CA THR A 118 23.32 -5.85 -6.07
C THR A 118 24.05 -5.71 -4.73
N ARG A 119 25.38 -5.56 -4.77
CA ARG A 119 26.23 -5.37 -3.58
C ARG A 119 25.87 -4.11 -2.78
N GLN A 120 25.57 -3.00 -3.45
CA GLN A 120 25.16 -1.76 -2.77
C GLN A 120 23.82 -1.93 -2.05
N ILE A 121 22.86 -2.59 -2.69
CA ILE A 121 21.55 -2.85 -2.10
C ILE A 121 21.67 -3.82 -0.92
N GLU A 122 22.43 -4.89 -1.06
CA GLU A 122 22.70 -5.82 0.03
C GLU A 122 23.31 -5.10 1.23
N ARG A 123 24.34 -4.29 1.02
CA ARG A 123 24.99 -3.51 2.08
C ARG A 123 24.02 -2.55 2.75
N GLN A 124 23.22 -1.82 1.98
CA GLN A 124 22.30 -0.82 2.53
C GLN A 124 21.16 -1.46 3.31
N LEU A 125 20.57 -2.54 2.79
CA LEU A 125 19.51 -3.29 3.49
C LEU A 125 20.05 -3.96 4.76
N LEU A 126 21.26 -4.53 4.71
CA LEU A 126 21.88 -5.13 5.89
C LEU A 126 22.16 -4.09 6.97
N ALA A 127 22.67 -2.91 6.59
CA ALA A 127 22.98 -1.84 7.53
C ALA A 127 21.73 -1.30 8.24
N GLU A 128 20.62 -1.12 7.51
CA GLU A 128 19.41 -0.47 8.04
C GLU A 128 18.40 -1.47 8.64
N LEU A 129 18.28 -2.67 8.03
CA LEU A 129 17.26 -3.67 8.38
C LEU A 129 17.84 -4.89 9.07
N GLY A 130 19.16 -4.98 9.22
CA GLY A 130 19.85 -6.14 9.78
C GLY A 130 19.71 -7.40 8.92
N ALA A 131 19.20 -7.29 7.69
CA ALA A 131 18.94 -8.42 6.80
C ALA A 131 19.05 -8.02 5.33
N GLY A 132 19.60 -8.93 4.52
CA GLY A 132 19.70 -8.75 3.07
C GLY A 132 18.37 -9.02 2.34
N PRO A 133 18.28 -8.66 1.04
CA PRO A 133 17.05 -8.73 0.25
C PRO A 133 16.45 -10.15 0.17
N LEU A 134 17.26 -11.20 0.07
CA LEU A 134 16.77 -12.59 0.07
C LEU A 134 16.11 -12.99 1.39
N ALA A 135 16.67 -12.55 2.52
CA ALA A 135 16.11 -12.85 3.84
C ALA A 135 14.81 -12.08 4.09
N LEU A 136 14.76 -10.82 3.65
CA LEU A 136 13.54 -10.02 3.69
C LEU A 136 12.43 -10.65 2.84
N ALA A 137 12.73 -11.07 1.61
CA ALA A 137 11.79 -11.79 0.76
C ALA A 137 11.35 -13.11 1.40
N ARG A 138 12.27 -13.87 2.00
CA ARG A 138 11.95 -15.12 2.72
C ARG A 138 10.98 -14.89 3.88
N ALA A 139 11.19 -13.83 4.67
CA ALA A 139 10.29 -13.47 5.77
C ALA A 139 8.89 -13.13 5.25
N GLN A 140 8.80 -12.38 4.14
CA GLN A 140 7.54 -12.04 3.47
C GLN A 140 6.79 -13.28 2.95
N ARG A 141 7.52 -14.22 2.32
CA ARG A 141 6.94 -15.50 1.86
C ARG A 141 6.42 -16.33 3.04
N ALA A 142 7.17 -16.41 4.14
CA ALA A 142 6.74 -17.12 5.35
C ALA A 142 5.44 -16.53 5.92
N GLN A 143 5.35 -15.19 5.99
CA GLN A 143 4.14 -14.48 6.42
C GLN A 143 2.94 -14.77 5.51
N THR A 144 3.14 -14.70 4.19
CA THR A 144 2.08 -14.96 3.19
C THR A 144 1.60 -16.42 3.28
N ALA A 145 2.54 -17.36 3.39
CA ALA A 145 2.25 -18.78 3.61
C ALA A 145 1.40 -18.98 4.86
N ARG A 146 1.80 -18.40 5.99
CA ARG A 146 1.04 -18.51 7.23
C ARG A 146 -0.37 -17.96 7.10
N LEU A 147 -0.52 -16.76 6.52
CA LEU A 147 -1.82 -16.15 6.29
C LEU A 147 -2.72 -17.12 5.52
N LEU A 148 -2.24 -17.69 4.42
CA LEU A 148 -2.98 -18.65 3.62
C LEU A 148 -3.29 -19.95 4.37
N ILE A 149 -2.35 -20.48 5.14
CA ILE A 149 -2.54 -21.71 5.94
C ILE A 149 -3.66 -21.53 6.97
N GLU A 150 -3.68 -20.37 7.64
CA GLU A 150 -4.60 -20.08 8.74
C GLU A 150 -5.98 -19.60 8.25
N THR A 151 -6.06 -18.97 7.07
CA THR A 151 -7.30 -18.31 6.59
C THR A 151 -7.98 -19.01 5.41
N THR A 152 -7.33 -20.01 4.80
CA THR A 152 -7.86 -20.68 3.60
C THR A 152 -7.83 -22.20 3.72
N ALA A 153 -8.73 -22.85 2.97
CA ALA A 153 -8.78 -24.30 2.84
C ALA A 153 -7.92 -24.84 1.68
N LEU A 154 -7.05 -24.01 1.08
CA LEU A 154 -6.26 -24.42 -0.08
C LEU A 154 -5.32 -25.61 0.24
N PRO A 155 -5.07 -26.51 -0.72
CA PRO A 155 -4.04 -27.54 -0.59
C PRO A 155 -2.67 -26.91 -0.31
N MET A 156 -1.84 -27.54 0.53
CA MET A 156 -0.52 -26.99 0.92
C MET A 156 0.38 -26.72 -0.29
N ALA A 157 0.30 -27.55 -1.33
CA ALA A 157 1.00 -27.32 -2.58
C ALA A 157 0.60 -25.99 -3.24
N ARG A 158 -0.70 -25.68 -3.31
CA ARG A 158 -1.19 -24.41 -3.86
C ARG A 158 -0.77 -23.22 -2.99
N ILE A 159 -0.78 -23.39 -1.67
CA ILE A 159 -0.31 -22.35 -0.74
C ILE A 159 1.18 -22.06 -0.93
N ALA A 160 2.01 -23.10 -1.09
CA ALA A 160 3.45 -22.93 -1.29
C ALA A 160 3.73 -22.03 -2.51
N PHE A 161 3.13 -22.32 -3.65
CA PHE A 161 3.33 -21.53 -4.87
C PHE A 161 2.68 -20.13 -4.77
N ALA A 162 1.50 -20.02 -4.15
CA ALA A 162 0.84 -18.73 -3.92
C ALA A 162 1.64 -17.80 -3.00
N ALA A 163 2.37 -18.37 -2.04
CA ALA A 163 3.27 -17.64 -1.15
C ALA A 163 4.65 -17.36 -1.75
N GLY A 164 4.87 -17.65 -3.04
CA GLY A 164 6.11 -17.35 -3.76
C GLY A 164 7.23 -18.38 -3.59
N PHE A 165 6.95 -19.58 -3.05
CA PHE A 165 7.97 -20.63 -2.95
C PHE A 165 8.11 -21.38 -4.28
N SER A 166 9.36 -21.65 -4.67
CA SER A 166 9.69 -22.44 -5.87
C SER A 166 9.46 -23.95 -5.69
N SER A 167 9.35 -24.43 -4.45
CA SER A 167 9.07 -25.85 -4.16
C SER A 167 8.36 -26.04 -2.83
N LEU A 168 7.59 -27.13 -2.74
CA LEU A 168 6.92 -27.53 -1.50
C LEU A 168 7.92 -27.84 -0.36
N ARG A 169 9.12 -28.33 -0.71
CA ARG A 169 10.20 -28.58 0.25
C ARG A 169 10.67 -27.28 0.90
N ALA A 170 11.04 -26.28 0.11
CA ALA A 170 11.49 -24.98 0.62
C ALA A 170 10.40 -24.28 1.46
N PHE A 171 9.14 -24.44 1.07
CA PHE A 171 7.99 -23.99 1.86
C PHE A 171 7.91 -24.68 3.22
N ASN A 172 7.94 -26.03 3.24
CA ASN A 172 7.86 -26.80 4.48
C ASN A 172 9.01 -26.46 5.44
N ASP A 173 10.23 -26.36 4.90
CA ASP A 173 11.45 -26.06 5.67
C ASP A 173 11.36 -24.64 6.26
N THR A 174 11.00 -23.64 5.45
CA THR A 174 10.84 -22.26 5.92
C THR A 174 9.73 -22.11 6.96
N VAL A 175 8.56 -22.72 6.73
CA VAL A 175 7.45 -22.67 7.70
C VAL A 175 7.87 -23.31 9.03
N ARG A 176 8.57 -24.44 8.98
CA ARG A 176 9.05 -25.14 10.18
C ARG A 176 10.09 -24.32 10.93
N GLU A 177 11.03 -23.72 10.22
CA GLU A 177 12.08 -22.87 10.79
C GLU A 177 11.49 -21.62 11.46
N VAL A 178 10.64 -20.86 10.76
CA VAL A 178 10.11 -19.58 11.27
C VAL A 178 9.08 -19.78 12.38
N TYR A 179 8.24 -20.81 12.30
CA TYR A 179 7.08 -20.98 13.18
C TYR A 179 7.18 -22.14 14.18
N ALA A 180 8.21 -22.98 14.07
CA ALA A 180 8.39 -24.21 14.85
C ALA A 180 7.14 -25.09 14.83
N LEU A 181 6.48 -25.17 13.67
CA LEU A 181 5.29 -25.96 13.38
C LEU A 181 5.34 -26.41 11.92
N THR A 182 4.77 -27.58 11.63
CA THR A 182 4.49 -27.97 10.25
C THR A 182 3.34 -27.11 9.69
N PRO A 183 3.23 -26.95 8.36
CA PRO A 183 2.09 -26.26 7.75
C PRO A 183 0.73 -26.83 8.21
N THR A 184 0.61 -28.16 8.30
CA THR A 184 -0.60 -28.82 8.82
C THR A 184 -0.83 -28.51 10.30
N GLY A 185 0.24 -28.47 11.10
CA GLY A 185 0.18 -28.08 12.50
C GLY A 185 -0.28 -26.64 12.70
N LEU A 186 0.17 -25.71 11.84
CA LEU A 186 -0.31 -24.33 11.83
C LEU A 186 -1.82 -24.25 11.56
N ARG A 187 -2.31 -24.95 10.52
CA ARG A 187 -3.74 -24.99 10.17
C ARG A 187 -4.58 -25.52 11.32
N THR A 188 -4.16 -26.63 11.92
CA THR A 188 -4.89 -27.26 13.04
C THR A 188 -5.00 -26.31 14.24
N ARG A 189 -3.94 -25.54 14.52
CA ARG A 189 -3.89 -24.57 15.61
C ARG A 189 -4.73 -23.32 15.39
N ALA A 190 -4.99 -22.93 14.15
CA ALA A 190 -5.83 -21.78 13.83
C ALA A 190 -7.32 -22.00 14.14
N GLY A 191 -7.67 -23.20 14.64
CA GLY A 191 -9.04 -23.65 14.80
C GLY A 191 -9.43 -24.44 13.56
N GLY A 192 -9.55 -25.76 13.72
CA GLY A 192 -10.07 -26.66 12.69
C GLY A 192 -11.55 -26.41 12.42
N GLY A 193 -11.88 -25.25 11.85
CA GLY A 193 -13.13 -25.07 11.15
C GLY A 193 -13.15 -26.09 10.02
N ALA A 194 -13.95 -27.14 10.20
CA ALA A 194 -14.39 -28.00 9.11
C ALA A 194 -14.75 -27.10 7.91
N PRO A 195 -14.45 -27.52 6.67
CA PRO A 195 -14.71 -26.70 5.51
C PRO A 195 -16.18 -26.31 5.56
N ARG A 196 -16.49 -25.01 5.68
CA ARG A 196 -17.71 -24.54 5.06
C ARG A 196 -17.46 -24.78 3.58
N HIS A 197 -17.95 -25.92 3.10
CA HIS A 197 -18.18 -26.11 1.68
C HIS A 197 -19.00 -24.89 1.23
N GLY A 198 -18.31 -23.86 0.74
CA GLY A 198 -18.77 -23.17 -0.44
C GLY A 198 -18.61 -24.16 -1.57
N THR A 199 -19.57 -25.06 -1.74
CA THR A 199 -19.80 -25.75 -3.00
C THR A 199 -19.92 -24.66 -4.07
N GLY A 200 -18.89 -24.52 -4.92
CA GLY A 200 -18.91 -23.58 -6.05
C GLY A 200 -17.90 -22.43 -6.03
N GLY A 201 -16.89 -22.42 -5.14
CA GLY A 201 -15.84 -21.39 -5.19
C GLY A 201 -15.02 -21.46 -6.49
N THR A 202 -15.06 -20.40 -7.30
CA THR A 202 -14.25 -20.27 -8.52
C THR A 202 -12.77 -20.51 -8.22
N PRO A 203 -12.04 -21.30 -9.01
CA PRO A 203 -10.59 -21.45 -8.89
C PRO A 203 -9.91 -20.07 -8.85
N GLY A 204 -9.16 -19.77 -7.79
CA GLY A 204 -8.48 -18.47 -7.62
C GLY A 204 -9.10 -17.55 -6.56
N ALA A 205 -10.27 -17.87 -6.01
CA ALA A 205 -10.90 -17.10 -4.94
C ALA A 205 -10.24 -17.31 -3.56
N LEU A 206 -9.83 -16.22 -2.93
CA LEU A 206 -9.17 -16.15 -1.61
C LEU A 206 -9.89 -15.13 -0.73
N THR A 207 -10.07 -15.43 0.55
CA THR A 207 -10.55 -14.46 1.54
C THR A 207 -9.46 -14.20 2.57
N LEU A 208 -9.13 -12.93 2.77
CA LEU A 208 -8.04 -12.46 3.60
C LEU A 208 -8.54 -11.37 4.55
N ARG A 209 -7.83 -11.21 5.67
CA ARG A 209 -7.99 -10.09 6.59
C ARG A 209 -6.74 -9.22 6.48
N LEU A 210 -6.90 -7.98 6.04
CA LEU A 210 -5.80 -7.03 5.91
C LEU A 210 -5.75 -6.15 7.17
N PRO A 211 -4.82 -6.39 8.10
CA PRO A 211 -4.69 -5.56 9.29
C PRO A 211 -4.18 -4.15 8.94
N PHE A 212 -4.59 -3.16 9.72
CA PHE A 212 -4.13 -1.77 9.63
C PHE A 212 -3.69 -1.28 11.01
N ARG A 213 -2.90 -0.19 11.04
CA ARG A 213 -2.58 0.51 12.29
C ARG A 213 -3.78 1.33 12.73
N ALA A 214 -4.34 1.13 13.92
CA ALA A 214 -5.48 1.93 14.38
C ALA A 214 -5.03 3.34 14.82
N PRO A 215 -5.90 4.36 14.73
CA PRO A 215 -7.26 4.34 14.18
C PRO A 215 -7.31 4.36 12.64
N LEU A 216 -8.47 4.00 12.08
CA LEU A 216 -8.79 4.15 10.66
C LEU A 216 -10.15 4.86 10.55
N HIS A 217 -10.19 5.98 9.83
CA HIS A 217 -11.44 6.61 9.42
C HIS A 217 -11.79 6.17 7.98
N PRO A 218 -12.77 5.26 7.79
CA PRO A 218 -13.03 4.65 6.48
C PRO A 218 -13.80 5.55 5.51
N ASP A 219 -14.56 6.54 6.00
CA ASP A 219 -15.55 7.24 5.19
C ASP A 219 -14.93 8.01 4.03
N ASN A 220 -13.91 8.82 4.29
CA ASN A 220 -13.22 9.54 3.21
C ASN A 220 -12.37 8.60 2.34
N LEU A 221 -11.90 7.50 2.92
CA LEU A 221 -11.06 6.54 2.23
C LEU A 221 -11.85 5.84 1.13
N PHE A 222 -12.92 5.16 1.52
CA PHE A 222 -13.79 4.44 0.60
C PHE A 222 -14.73 5.37 -0.15
N GLY A 223 -15.24 6.44 0.48
CA GLY A 223 -16.06 7.45 -0.18
C GLY A 223 -15.37 8.04 -1.41
N HIS A 224 -14.06 8.33 -1.31
CA HIS A 224 -13.28 8.78 -2.46
C HIS A 224 -13.19 7.72 -3.56
N LEU A 225 -12.88 6.47 -3.20
CA LEU A 225 -12.77 5.37 -4.16
C LEU A 225 -14.11 5.15 -4.89
N VAL A 226 -15.24 5.20 -4.18
CA VAL A 226 -16.56 5.06 -4.79
C VAL A 226 -16.92 6.27 -5.65
N ALA A 227 -16.73 7.48 -5.14
CA ALA A 227 -17.07 8.71 -5.84
C ALA A 227 -16.24 8.91 -7.12
N THR A 228 -15.08 8.26 -7.23
CA THR A 228 -14.18 8.30 -8.40
C THR A 228 -14.21 7.02 -9.24
N ALA A 229 -14.98 6.00 -8.83
CA ALA A 229 -14.97 4.65 -9.42
C ALA A 229 -15.26 4.68 -10.92
N VAL A 230 -14.36 4.10 -11.73
CA VAL A 230 -14.52 3.99 -13.18
C VAL A 230 -15.42 2.79 -13.53
N PRO A 231 -16.62 2.99 -14.12
CA PRO A 231 -17.49 1.90 -14.55
C PRO A 231 -16.76 0.86 -15.40
N GLY A 232 -16.98 -0.42 -15.10
CA GLY A 232 -16.31 -1.56 -15.76
C GLY A 232 -14.94 -1.93 -15.18
N VAL A 233 -14.31 -1.06 -14.39
CA VAL A 233 -13.02 -1.32 -13.70
C VAL A 233 -13.21 -1.34 -12.19
N GLU A 234 -14.06 -0.47 -11.65
CA GLU A 234 -14.28 -0.24 -10.23
C GLU A 234 -15.79 -0.12 -9.94
N GLU A 235 -16.25 -0.66 -8.83
CA GLU A 235 -17.64 -0.50 -8.38
C GLU A 235 -17.78 -0.54 -6.86
N TRP A 236 -18.90 -0.01 -6.37
CA TRP A 236 -19.37 -0.22 -5.00
C TRP A 236 -20.64 -1.06 -5.06
N ARG A 237 -20.62 -2.25 -4.45
CA ARG A 237 -21.77 -3.15 -4.43
C ARG A 237 -21.88 -3.87 -3.10
N ALA A 238 -23.05 -3.79 -2.47
CA ALA A 238 -23.37 -4.50 -1.23
C ALA A 238 -22.33 -4.31 -0.10
N GLY A 239 -21.83 -3.08 0.09
CA GLY A 239 -20.82 -2.77 1.11
C GLY A 239 -19.38 -3.17 0.76
N TRP A 240 -19.12 -3.54 -0.49
CA TRP A 240 -17.78 -3.87 -0.99
C TRP A 240 -17.36 -2.93 -2.12
N TYR A 241 -16.16 -2.39 -1.98
CA TYR A 241 -15.45 -1.76 -3.09
C TYR A 241 -14.76 -2.85 -3.91
N ARG A 242 -15.15 -3.03 -5.16
CA ARG A 242 -14.61 -4.06 -6.06
C ARG A 242 -13.83 -3.39 -7.18
N ARG A 243 -12.68 -3.95 -7.56
CA ARG A 243 -11.95 -3.51 -8.75
C ARG A 243 -11.12 -4.58 -9.43
N THR A 244 -10.84 -4.38 -10.71
CA THR A 244 -9.89 -5.18 -11.47
C THR A 244 -8.45 -4.72 -11.22
N LEU A 245 -7.52 -5.67 -11.33
CA LEU A 245 -6.09 -5.53 -11.08
C LEU A 245 -5.30 -6.15 -12.24
N ARG A 246 -4.44 -5.37 -12.89
CA ARG A 246 -3.43 -5.89 -13.81
C ARG A 246 -2.23 -6.43 -13.02
N LEU A 247 -1.97 -7.72 -13.05
CA LEU A 247 -0.93 -8.36 -12.23
C LEU A 247 0.18 -8.97 -13.12
N PRO A 248 1.35 -9.33 -12.55
CA PRO A 248 2.49 -9.80 -13.35
C PRO A 248 2.22 -11.02 -14.25
N HIS A 249 1.37 -11.97 -13.84
CA HIS A 249 1.10 -13.20 -14.59
C HIS A 249 -0.32 -13.25 -15.17
N GLY A 250 -1.12 -12.21 -14.97
CA GLY A 250 -2.49 -12.13 -15.47
C GLY A 250 -3.27 -11.02 -14.80
N HIS A 251 -4.52 -11.29 -14.45
CA HIS A 251 -5.36 -10.31 -13.78
C HIS A 251 -5.96 -10.86 -12.50
N GLY A 252 -6.50 -9.95 -11.71
CA GLY A 252 -7.30 -10.31 -10.55
C GLY A 252 -8.41 -9.32 -10.29
N ILE A 253 -9.32 -9.71 -9.41
CA ILE A 253 -10.39 -8.88 -8.90
C ILE A 253 -10.22 -8.82 -7.39
N ALA A 254 -10.18 -7.60 -6.85
CA ALA A 254 -10.16 -7.36 -5.41
C ALA A 254 -11.49 -6.77 -4.97
N ALA A 255 -12.09 -7.36 -3.93
CA ALA A 255 -13.22 -6.80 -3.20
C ALA A 255 -12.77 -6.45 -1.77
N LEU A 256 -12.96 -5.19 -1.37
CA LEU A 256 -12.48 -4.63 -0.11
C LEU A 256 -13.64 -4.04 0.68
N ALA A 257 -13.74 -4.38 1.96
CA ALA A 257 -14.76 -3.82 2.86
C ALA A 257 -14.15 -3.46 4.22
N PRO A 258 -14.41 -2.25 4.75
CA PRO A 258 -13.94 -1.87 6.08
C PRO A 258 -14.63 -2.70 7.17
N ARG A 259 -13.85 -3.10 8.18
CA ARG A 259 -14.31 -3.71 9.43
C ARG A 259 -13.61 -2.99 10.60
N PRO A 260 -14.10 -3.12 11.86
CA PRO A 260 -13.54 -2.37 12.99
C PRO A 260 -12.04 -2.59 13.25
N ASP A 261 -11.52 -3.78 12.97
CA ASP A 261 -10.15 -4.20 13.32
C ASP A 261 -9.28 -4.59 12.09
N HIS A 262 -9.87 -4.63 10.90
CA HIS A 262 -9.19 -5.00 9.65
C HIS A 262 -9.98 -4.54 8.42
N VAL A 263 -9.39 -4.62 7.23
CA VAL A 263 -10.13 -4.59 5.97
C VAL A 263 -10.36 -6.02 5.51
N ALA A 264 -11.62 -6.42 5.33
CA ALA A 264 -11.95 -7.69 4.71
C ALA A 264 -11.60 -7.61 3.21
N CYS A 265 -10.87 -8.60 2.71
CA CYS A 265 -10.40 -8.64 1.34
C CYS A 265 -10.76 -9.97 0.69
N ARG A 266 -11.44 -9.94 -0.45
CA ARG A 266 -11.62 -11.10 -1.32
C ARG A 266 -10.83 -10.88 -2.60
N LEU A 267 -10.00 -11.83 -2.98
CA LEU A 267 -9.23 -11.80 -4.21
C LEU A 267 -9.68 -12.95 -5.11
N ASN A 268 -9.97 -12.68 -6.37
CA ASN A 268 -10.04 -13.70 -7.40
C ASN A 268 -8.86 -13.49 -8.34
N LEU A 269 -7.94 -14.45 -8.44
CA LEU A 269 -6.71 -14.31 -9.22
C LEU A 269 -6.65 -15.35 -10.34
N THR A 270 -6.31 -14.92 -11.56
CA THR A 270 -6.04 -15.85 -12.66
C THR A 270 -4.81 -16.71 -12.38
N ASP A 271 -3.82 -16.15 -11.68
CA ASP A 271 -2.62 -16.85 -11.22
C ASP A 271 -2.35 -16.55 -9.74
N LEU A 272 -2.26 -17.60 -8.93
CA LEU A 272 -2.01 -17.46 -7.50
C LEU A 272 -0.62 -16.91 -7.16
N ARG A 273 0.36 -16.98 -8.08
CA ARG A 273 1.68 -16.36 -7.90
C ARG A 273 1.60 -14.83 -7.78
N ASP A 274 0.51 -14.23 -8.22
CA ASP A 274 0.28 -12.80 -8.10
C ASP A 274 -0.28 -12.36 -6.75
N LEU A 275 -0.52 -13.30 -5.83
CA LEU A 275 -1.07 -13.00 -4.51
C LEU A 275 -0.26 -11.94 -3.73
N PRO A 276 1.09 -12.01 -3.63
CA PRO A 276 1.85 -10.97 -2.92
C PRO A 276 1.66 -9.58 -3.53
N ALA A 277 1.69 -9.49 -4.87
CA ALA A 277 1.46 -8.23 -5.60
C ALA A 277 0.04 -7.70 -5.38
N ALA A 278 -0.97 -8.57 -5.43
CA ALA A 278 -2.37 -8.20 -5.20
C ALA A 278 -2.60 -7.69 -3.76
N ILE A 279 -2.06 -8.38 -2.75
CA ILE A 279 -2.12 -7.93 -1.34
C ILE A 279 -1.41 -6.58 -1.21
N SER A 280 -0.19 -6.45 -1.74
CA SER A 280 0.59 -5.21 -1.66
C SER A 280 -0.17 -4.03 -2.27
N ARG A 281 -0.77 -4.20 -3.46
CA ARG A 281 -1.60 -3.19 -4.12
C ARG A 281 -2.84 -2.82 -3.31
N CYS A 282 -3.55 -3.78 -2.73
CA CYS A 282 -4.72 -3.52 -1.88
C CYS A 282 -4.33 -2.74 -0.62
N ARG A 283 -3.21 -3.09 0.02
CA ARG A 283 -2.69 -2.38 1.19
C ARG A 283 -2.30 -0.94 0.85
N ARG A 284 -1.63 -0.73 -0.29
CA ARG A 284 -1.25 0.60 -0.78
C ARG A 284 -2.47 1.44 -1.14
N LEU A 285 -3.42 0.89 -1.89
CA LEU A 285 -4.66 1.56 -2.28
C LEU A 285 -5.36 2.21 -1.07
N LEU A 286 -5.37 1.50 0.05
CA LEU A 286 -6.03 1.92 1.29
C LEU A 286 -5.07 2.54 2.32
N ASP A 287 -3.79 2.67 1.99
CA ASP A 287 -2.75 3.26 2.84
C ASP A 287 -2.71 2.62 4.26
N LEU A 288 -2.88 1.30 4.34
CA LEU A 288 -3.07 0.56 5.60
C LEU A 288 -1.83 0.53 6.50
N ASP A 289 -0.67 0.80 5.92
CA ASP A 289 0.63 0.75 6.58
C ASP A 289 1.03 2.09 7.22
N ALA A 290 0.36 3.20 6.89
CA ALA A 290 0.60 4.51 7.51
C ALA A 290 0.41 4.48 9.02
N ASP A 291 1.16 5.35 9.72
CA ASP A 291 1.07 5.57 11.16
C ASP A 291 0.12 6.75 11.44
N PRO A 292 -1.18 6.47 11.69
CA PRO A 292 -2.16 7.52 11.88
C PRO A 292 -1.90 8.33 13.15
N VAL A 293 -1.27 7.73 14.17
CA VAL A 293 -1.05 8.41 15.45
C VAL A 293 0.00 9.49 15.28
N ALA A 294 1.14 9.17 14.63
CA ALA A 294 2.18 10.16 14.36
C ALA A 294 1.68 11.29 13.44
N VAL A 295 0.85 10.95 12.45
CA VAL A 295 0.22 11.94 11.56
C VAL A 295 -0.71 12.85 12.34
N ASP A 296 -1.66 12.26 13.09
CA ASP A 296 -2.66 13.02 13.83
C ASP A 296 -2.03 13.87 14.93
N GLU A 297 -1.01 13.38 15.65
CA GLU A 297 -0.25 14.16 16.65
C GLU A 297 0.42 15.38 16.02
N GLN A 298 1.08 15.22 14.86
CA GLN A 298 1.73 16.33 14.16
C GLN A 298 0.71 17.37 13.66
N LEU A 299 -0.40 16.91 13.07
CA LEU A 299 -1.40 17.82 12.51
C LEU A 299 -2.25 18.49 13.59
N ARG A 300 -2.53 17.81 14.71
CA ARG A 300 -3.24 18.37 15.87
C ARG A 300 -2.48 19.52 16.54
N ALA A 301 -1.16 19.62 16.36
CA ALA A 301 -0.40 20.76 16.85
C ALA A 301 -0.79 22.09 16.19
N ASP A 302 -1.44 22.05 15.02
CA ASP A 302 -1.99 23.23 14.36
C ASP A 302 -3.42 23.53 14.85
N PRO A 303 -3.68 24.71 15.44
CA PRO A 303 -5.01 25.05 15.97
C PRO A 303 -6.15 24.99 14.94
N VAL A 304 -5.84 25.19 13.64
CA VAL A 304 -6.85 25.12 12.58
C VAL A 304 -7.19 23.68 12.22
N LEU A 305 -6.21 22.77 12.28
CA LEU A 305 -6.42 21.36 11.96
C LEU A 305 -6.88 20.53 13.17
N ALA A 306 -6.56 20.94 14.41
CA ALA A 306 -6.88 20.17 15.61
C ALA A 306 -8.37 19.76 15.71
N PRO A 307 -9.36 20.65 15.47
CA PRO A 307 -10.78 20.26 15.51
C PRO A 307 -11.14 19.25 14.41
N LEU A 308 -10.48 19.32 13.25
CA LEU A 308 -10.71 18.41 12.13
C LEU A 308 -10.13 17.02 12.43
N VAL A 309 -8.96 16.97 13.05
CA VAL A 309 -8.30 15.73 13.51
C VAL A 309 -9.13 15.07 14.60
N ASP A 310 -9.56 15.82 15.61
CA ASP A 310 -10.33 15.26 16.73
C ASP A 310 -11.71 14.75 16.32
N LYS A 311 -12.33 15.37 15.30
CA LYS A 311 -13.61 14.91 14.74
C LYS A 311 -13.49 13.55 14.03
N ALA A 312 -12.36 13.27 13.38
CA ALA A 312 -12.21 12.11 12.53
C ALA A 312 -10.75 11.64 12.44
N PRO A 313 -10.16 11.12 13.54
CA PRO A 313 -8.77 10.69 13.57
C PRO A 313 -8.54 9.46 12.69
N GLY A 314 -7.31 9.28 12.22
CA GLY A 314 -6.92 8.12 11.41
C GLY A 314 -7.35 8.19 9.95
N ARG A 315 -7.53 9.41 9.41
CA ARG A 315 -7.70 9.61 7.96
C ARG A 315 -6.50 9.07 7.19
N ARG A 316 -6.80 8.45 6.06
CA ARG A 316 -5.81 7.91 5.12
C ARG A 316 -5.83 8.64 3.80
N VAL A 317 -4.75 8.51 3.06
CA VAL A 317 -4.69 8.94 1.66
C VAL A 317 -5.18 7.80 0.78
N PRO A 318 -6.34 7.91 0.09
CA PRO A 318 -6.73 6.90 -0.89
C PRO A 318 -5.76 6.93 -2.05
N ARG A 319 -5.11 5.82 -2.38
CA ARG A 319 -4.09 5.76 -3.43
C ARG A 319 -4.63 5.13 -4.71
N THR A 320 -3.77 4.47 -5.47
CA THR A 320 -4.09 3.67 -6.66
C THR A 320 -3.41 2.31 -6.57
N VAL A 321 -3.88 1.36 -7.38
CA VAL A 321 -3.21 0.05 -7.59
C VAL A 321 -2.29 0.04 -8.81
N ASP A 322 -2.37 1.08 -9.64
CA ASP A 322 -1.62 1.28 -10.87
C ASP A 322 -1.35 2.79 -11.06
N GLU A 323 -0.08 3.15 -11.04
CA GLU A 323 0.38 4.54 -11.09
C GLU A 323 0.21 5.16 -12.49
N ALA A 324 0.30 4.36 -13.55
CA ALA A 324 0.08 4.81 -14.92
C ALA A 324 -1.42 5.07 -15.18
N GLU A 325 -2.30 4.17 -14.73
CA GLU A 325 -3.75 4.39 -14.72
C GLU A 325 -4.09 5.72 -14.04
N PHE A 326 -3.53 5.96 -12.85
CA PHE A 326 -3.83 7.18 -12.11
C PHE A 326 -3.34 8.43 -12.84
N ALA A 327 -2.15 8.41 -13.44
CA ALA A 327 -1.64 9.54 -14.22
C ALA A 327 -2.56 9.89 -15.40
N VAL A 328 -3.08 8.87 -16.11
CA VAL A 328 -4.08 9.06 -17.17
C VAL A 328 -5.37 9.65 -16.59
N ARG A 329 -5.89 9.10 -15.48
CA ARG A 329 -7.09 9.63 -14.80
C ARG A 329 -6.91 11.07 -14.34
N ALA A 330 -5.71 11.46 -13.89
CA ALA A 330 -5.40 12.83 -13.50
C ALA A 330 -5.49 13.81 -14.67
N VAL A 331 -5.06 13.42 -15.88
CA VAL A 331 -5.26 14.21 -17.11
C VAL A 331 -6.74 14.30 -17.49
N LEU A 332 -7.48 13.19 -17.40
CA LEU A 332 -8.92 13.17 -17.69
C LEU A 332 -9.73 14.05 -16.72
N GLY A 333 -9.28 14.17 -15.47
CA GLY A 333 -9.90 15.00 -14.43
C GLY A 333 -9.56 16.49 -14.49
N GLN A 334 -8.68 16.92 -15.41
CA GLN A 334 -8.32 18.34 -15.51
C GLN A 334 -9.54 19.20 -15.88
N GLN A 335 -9.83 20.20 -15.05
CA GLN A 335 -10.87 21.23 -15.29
C GLN A 335 -12.29 20.68 -15.49
N VAL A 336 -12.60 19.49 -14.95
CA VAL A 336 -13.93 18.88 -15.02
C VAL A 336 -14.38 18.38 -13.65
N SER A 337 -15.68 18.12 -13.49
CA SER A 337 -16.21 17.49 -12.29
C SER A 337 -15.75 16.03 -12.17
N THR A 338 -15.79 15.47 -10.96
CA THR A 338 -15.50 14.05 -10.73
C THR A 338 -16.40 13.13 -11.56
N ALA A 339 -17.69 13.48 -11.70
CA ALA A 339 -18.63 12.72 -12.52
C ALA A 339 -18.25 12.72 -14.01
N ALA A 340 -17.87 13.88 -14.57
CA ALA A 340 -17.43 13.98 -15.95
C ALA A 340 -16.11 13.23 -16.19
N ALA A 341 -15.15 13.31 -15.25
CA ALA A 341 -13.90 12.55 -15.31
C ALA A 341 -14.17 11.03 -15.36
N ARG A 342 -15.11 10.52 -14.56
CA ARG A 342 -15.55 9.12 -14.58
C ARG A 342 -16.14 8.71 -15.92
N THR A 343 -16.98 9.55 -16.52
CA THR A 343 -17.56 9.28 -17.85
C THR A 343 -16.48 9.19 -18.93
N HIS A 344 -15.50 10.09 -18.91
CA HIS A 344 -14.38 10.02 -19.86
C HIS A 344 -13.54 8.76 -19.66
N ALA A 345 -13.24 8.40 -18.41
CA ALA A 345 -12.50 7.17 -18.09
C ALA A 345 -13.27 5.92 -18.54
N ALA A 346 -14.58 5.85 -18.30
CA ALA A 346 -15.42 4.73 -18.73
C ALA A 346 -15.37 4.52 -20.26
N ARG A 347 -15.49 5.61 -21.03
CA ARG A 347 -15.39 5.55 -22.50
C ARG A 347 -14.03 5.03 -22.96
N LEU A 348 -12.96 5.49 -22.32
CA LEU A 348 -11.60 5.04 -22.62
C LEU A 348 -11.43 3.54 -22.32
N VAL A 349 -11.97 3.08 -21.19
CA VAL A 349 -11.97 1.68 -20.79
C VAL A 349 -12.76 0.82 -21.79
N THR A 350 -13.96 1.23 -22.19
CA THR A 350 -14.75 0.48 -23.16
C THR A 350 -14.07 0.38 -24.53
N ALA A 351 -13.35 1.43 -24.95
CA ALA A 351 -12.70 1.47 -26.26
C ALA A 351 -11.34 0.75 -26.29
N HIS A 352 -10.57 0.81 -25.20
CA HIS A 352 -9.15 0.39 -25.20
C HIS A 352 -8.75 -0.50 -24.01
N GLY A 353 -9.71 -0.86 -23.15
CA GLY A 353 -9.49 -1.76 -22.02
C GLY A 353 -9.37 -3.20 -22.47
N GLU A 354 -8.67 -4.01 -21.66
CA GLU A 354 -8.57 -5.45 -21.88
C GLU A 354 -9.72 -6.15 -21.15
N ALA A 355 -10.48 -7.01 -21.82
CA ALA A 355 -11.62 -7.70 -21.21
C ALA A 355 -11.18 -8.62 -20.05
N VAL A 356 -11.99 -8.68 -18.99
CA VAL A 356 -11.79 -9.62 -17.87
C VAL A 356 -13.03 -10.44 -17.62
N ASP A 357 -12.84 -11.61 -17.02
CA ASP A 357 -13.93 -12.44 -16.51
C ASP A 357 -14.17 -12.13 -15.02
N ASP A 358 -15.37 -11.66 -14.69
CA ASP A 358 -15.80 -11.42 -13.31
C ASP A 358 -16.93 -12.40 -12.94
N PRO A 359 -16.65 -13.42 -12.12
CA PRO A 359 -17.66 -14.38 -11.69
C PRO A 359 -18.84 -13.78 -10.91
N GLU A 360 -18.66 -12.61 -10.27
CA GLU A 360 -19.75 -11.90 -9.57
C GLU A 360 -20.40 -10.81 -10.46
N GLY A 361 -19.89 -10.62 -11.68
CA GLY A 361 -20.35 -9.67 -12.68
C GLY A 361 -20.17 -8.18 -12.33
N GLY A 362 -20.18 -7.32 -13.35
CA GLY A 362 -20.13 -5.85 -13.25
C GLY A 362 -18.75 -5.26 -13.55
N LEU A 363 -17.69 -5.99 -13.25
CA LEU A 363 -16.36 -5.67 -13.74
C LEU A 363 -16.15 -6.32 -15.10
N THR A 364 -15.70 -5.54 -16.09
CA THR A 364 -15.66 -5.97 -17.49
C THR A 364 -14.29 -5.79 -18.12
N HIS A 365 -13.47 -4.86 -17.62
CA HIS A 365 -12.17 -4.55 -18.22
C HIS A 365 -11.08 -4.29 -17.17
N LEU A 366 -9.83 -4.52 -17.55
CA LEU A 366 -8.69 -3.79 -17.03
C LEU A 366 -8.66 -2.38 -17.61
N PHE A 367 -8.15 -1.43 -16.84
CA PHE A 367 -7.85 -0.11 -17.38
C PHE A 367 -6.85 -0.22 -18.54
N PRO A 368 -7.00 0.59 -19.61
CA PRO A 368 -6.10 0.56 -20.76
C PRO A 368 -4.62 0.70 -20.37
N ALA A 369 -3.78 -0.20 -20.88
CA ALA A 369 -2.35 -0.10 -20.69
C ALA A 369 -1.77 1.11 -21.46
N PRO A 370 -0.67 1.72 -21.00
CA PRO A 370 -0.03 2.84 -21.69
C PRO A 370 0.23 2.59 -23.18
N GLU A 371 0.63 1.36 -23.53
CA GLU A 371 0.93 0.94 -24.90
C GLU A 371 -0.32 1.01 -25.79
N ALA A 372 -1.47 0.55 -25.28
CA ALA A 372 -2.75 0.62 -25.99
C ALA A 372 -3.18 2.08 -26.21
N LEU A 373 -2.97 2.95 -25.22
CA LEU A 373 -3.27 4.37 -25.31
C LEU A 373 -2.31 5.13 -26.24
N ALA A 374 -1.04 4.73 -26.27
CA ALA A 374 -0.03 5.32 -27.14
C ALA A 374 -0.26 4.97 -28.63
N ALA A 375 -0.84 3.79 -28.89
CA ALA A 375 -1.20 3.30 -30.22
C ALA A 375 -2.57 3.78 -30.70
N ALA A 376 -3.42 4.31 -29.82
CA ALA A 376 -4.75 4.79 -30.19
C ALA A 376 -4.70 6.00 -31.13
N ASP A 377 -5.62 6.06 -32.08
CA ASP A 377 -5.83 7.26 -32.90
C ASP A 377 -6.32 8.41 -31.99
N PRO A 378 -5.57 9.51 -31.87
CA PRO A 378 -6.00 10.64 -31.04
C PRO A 378 -7.39 11.14 -31.41
N GLU A 379 -7.77 11.16 -32.69
CA GLU A 379 -9.07 11.68 -33.12
C GLU A 379 -10.26 10.84 -32.62
N SER A 380 -10.03 9.57 -32.28
CA SER A 380 -11.03 8.71 -31.63
C SER A 380 -11.35 9.11 -30.17
N LEU A 381 -10.49 9.92 -29.54
CA LEU A 381 -10.66 10.37 -28.16
C LEU A 381 -11.66 11.53 -28.07
N ALA A 382 -12.82 11.28 -27.46
CA ALA A 382 -13.90 12.24 -27.26
C ALA A 382 -13.58 13.31 -26.19
N MET A 383 -12.59 14.17 -26.45
CA MET A 383 -12.15 15.28 -25.59
C MET A 383 -11.46 16.39 -26.41
N PRO A 384 -11.27 17.61 -25.85
CA PRO A 384 -10.62 18.71 -26.55
C PRO A 384 -9.21 18.37 -27.05
N ARG A 385 -8.81 18.94 -28.20
CA ARG A 385 -7.51 18.69 -28.85
C ARG A 385 -6.31 18.80 -27.91
N ALA A 386 -6.27 19.84 -27.07
CA ALA A 386 -5.18 20.03 -26.11
C ALA A 386 -5.08 18.85 -25.12
N ARG A 387 -6.20 18.37 -24.60
CA ARG A 387 -6.24 17.22 -23.66
C ARG A 387 -5.87 15.91 -24.37
N ARG A 388 -6.30 15.73 -25.62
CA ARG A 388 -5.85 14.60 -26.45
C ARG A 388 -4.34 14.57 -26.58
N THR A 389 -3.74 15.70 -26.97
CA THR A 389 -2.29 15.82 -27.10
C THR A 389 -1.58 15.49 -25.79
N THR A 390 -2.03 16.05 -24.66
CA THR A 390 -1.44 15.75 -23.35
C THR A 390 -1.57 14.26 -22.97
N LEU A 391 -2.73 13.64 -23.18
CA LEU A 391 -2.95 12.22 -22.88
C LEU A 391 -2.07 11.32 -23.75
N THR A 392 -2.05 11.54 -25.07
CA THR A 392 -1.24 10.72 -25.99
C THR A 392 0.26 10.91 -25.73
N THR A 393 0.72 12.13 -25.42
CA THR A 393 2.11 12.37 -25.02
C THR A 393 2.46 11.64 -23.73
N LEU A 394 1.61 11.73 -22.70
CA LEU A 394 1.80 10.99 -21.44
C LEU A 394 1.84 9.48 -21.69
N ALA A 395 0.90 8.95 -22.48
CA ALA A 395 0.82 7.53 -22.79
C ALA A 395 2.09 7.02 -23.49
N ARG A 396 2.63 7.77 -24.45
CA ARG A 396 3.89 7.42 -25.14
C ARG A 396 5.07 7.34 -24.16
N HIS A 397 5.24 8.37 -23.32
CA HIS A 397 6.31 8.39 -22.33
C HIS A 397 6.20 7.28 -21.28
N LEU A 398 4.97 6.87 -20.93
CA LEU A 398 4.74 5.73 -20.05
C LEU A 398 5.05 4.41 -20.77
N ALA A 399 4.62 4.25 -22.02
CA ALA A 399 4.80 3.04 -22.83
C ALA A 399 6.26 2.76 -23.19
N ASP A 400 7.04 3.79 -23.51
CA ASP A 400 8.47 3.65 -23.85
C ASP A 400 9.39 3.65 -22.61
N GLY A 401 8.84 3.86 -21.41
CA GLY A 401 9.58 3.90 -20.16
C GLY A 401 10.42 5.17 -19.93
N THR A 402 10.29 6.19 -20.79
CA THR A 402 10.93 7.51 -20.60
C THR A 402 10.20 8.37 -19.56
N LEU A 403 9.08 7.90 -19.02
CA LEU A 403 8.49 8.26 -17.74
C LEU A 403 8.14 6.98 -16.97
N ARG A 404 8.80 6.74 -15.82
CA ARG A 404 8.50 5.59 -14.95
C ARG A 404 7.82 6.07 -13.67
N LEU A 405 6.56 5.70 -13.52
CA LEU A 405 5.78 5.90 -12.30
C LEU A 405 5.58 4.53 -11.65
N GLY A 406 5.98 4.40 -10.39
CA GLY A 406 5.87 3.16 -9.65
C GLY A 406 6.26 3.36 -8.19
N VAL A 407 6.09 2.32 -7.39
CA VAL A 407 6.46 2.29 -5.97
C VAL A 407 7.96 2.52 -5.72
N ASP A 408 8.76 2.40 -6.77
CA ASP A 408 10.19 2.61 -6.84
C ASP A 408 10.57 3.96 -7.44
N SER A 409 9.62 4.85 -7.75
CA SER A 409 9.95 6.17 -8.28
C SER A 409 10.71 7.01 -7.24
N ASP A 410 11.70 7.76 -7.73
CA ASP A 410 12.26 8.90 -7.01
C ASP A 410 11.38 10.13 -7.28
N TRP A 411 10.85 10.75 -6.23
CA TRP A 411 9.77 11.72 -6.32
C TRP A 411 10.17 13.03 -6.97
N PRO A 412 11.25 13.70 -6.55
CA PRO A 412 11.64 14.95 -7.19
C PRO A 412 11.95 14.74 -8.68
N ALA A 413 12.57 13.60 -9.02
CA ALA A 413 12.83 13.22 -10.41
C ALA A 413 11.55 12.93 -11.20
N ALA A 414 10.60 12.16 -10.64
CA ALA A 414 9.31 11.88 -11.28
C ALA A 414 8.49 13.15 -11.47
N ARG A 415 8.46 14.03 -10.46
CA ARG A 415 7.79 15.33 -10.52
C ARG A 415 8.40 16.24 -11.59
N ALA A 416 9.73 16.33 -11.66
CA ALA A 416 10.42 17.11 -12.68
C ALA A 416 10.10 16.60 -14.10
N ARG A 417 10.09 15.28 -14.30
CA ARG A 417 9.71 14.66 -15.59
C ARG A 417 8.26 14.95 -15.96
N LEU A 418 7.32 14.86 -15.01
CA LEU A 418 5.92 15.19 -15.23
C LEU A 418 5.76 16.66 -15.64
N LEU A 419 6.40 17.60 -14.94
CA LEU A 419 6.32 19.03 -15.24
C LEU A 419 6.97 19.43 -16.57
N ALA A 420 7.91 18.62 -17.08
CA ALA A 420 8.51 18.84 -18.39
C ALA A 420 7.56 18.48 -19.54
N LEU A 421 6.47 17.74 -19.28
CA LEU A 421 5.53 17.32 -20.31
C LEU A 421 4.49 18.42 -20.61
N PRO A 422 4.18 18.70 -21.89
CA PRO A 422 3.20 19.71 -22.26
C PRO A 422 1.79 19.39 -21.73
N GLY A 423 1.20 20.36 -21.04
CA GLY A 423 -0.15 20.24 -20.46
C GLY A 423 -0.21 19.55 -19.09
N LEU A 424 0.93 19.16 -18.50
CA LEU A 424 1.02 18.69 -17.12
C LEU A 424 1.53 19.81 -16.20
N GLY A 425 0.60 20.49 -15.54
CA GLY A 425 0.92 21.55 -14.59
C GLY A 425 1.22 21.04 -13.17
N PRO A 426 1.58 21.95 -12.24
CA PRO A 426 1.87 21.64 -10.84
C PRO A 426 0.79 20.80 -10.15
N TRP A 427 -0.49 21.14 -10.36
CA TRP A 427 -1.59 20.38 -9.78
C TRP A 427 -1.57 18.89 -10.20
N THR A 428 -1.34 18.59 -11.48
CA THR A 428 -1.30 17.21 -11.97
C THR A 428 -0.07 16.46 -11.44
N ALA A 429 1.09 17.11 -11.41
CA ALA A 429 2.29 16.49 -10.87
C ALA A 429 2.16 16.19 -9.37
N ASP A 430 1.59 17.13 -8.60
CA ASP A 430 1.45 17.01 -7.15
C ASP A 430 0.34 16.02 -6.77
N VAL A 431 -0.75 15.89 -7.55
CA VAL A 431 -1.78 14.87 -7.28
C VAL A 431 -1.29 13.46 -7.64
N VAL A 432 -0.45 13.33 -8.68
CA VAL A 432 0.24 12.06 -8.98
C VAL A 432 1.22 11.69 -7.86
N ALA A 433 1.97 12.66 -7.32
CA ALA A 433 2.80 12.43 -6.14
C ALA A 433 1.95 11.94 -4.95
N LEU A 434 0.86 12.64 -4.63
CA LEU A 434 0.01 12.30 -3.49
C LEU A 434 -0.67 10.92 -3.62
N ARG A 435 -1.25 10.61 -4.78
CA ARG A 435 -2.14 9.44 -4.95
C ARG A 435 -1.45 8.24 -5.58
N ALA A 436 -0.70 8.46 -6.66
CA ALA A 436 -0.07 7.36 -7.38
C ALA A 436 1.16 6.88 -6.63
N LEU A 437 2.11 7.79 -6.49
CA LEU A 437 3.40 7.46 -5.95
C LEU A 437 3.29 7.29 -4.42
N GLY A 438 2.44 8.07 -3.73
CA GLY A 438 2.15 8.00 -2.29
C GLY A 438 2.98 8.91 -1.37
N ASP A 439 3.28 10.13 -1.81
CA ASP A 439 4.15 11.06 -1.10
C ASP A 439 3.38 11.59 0.12
N PRO A 440 3.80 11.27 1.36
CA PRO A 440 3.11 11.73 2.56
C PRO A 440 3.15 13.25 2.73
N ASP A 441 4.06 13.93 2.04
CA ASP A 441 4.29 15.36 2.14
C ASP A 441 3.87 16.14 0.89
N ALA A 442 3.22 15.47 -0.07
CA ALA A 442 2.66 16.14 -1.24
C ALA A 442 1.56 17.12 -0.82
N PHE A 443 1.55 18.29 -1.45
CA PHE A 443 0.61 19.36 -1.14
C PHE A 443 0.01 19.95 -2.40
N LEU A 444 -1.26 20.35 -2.34
CA LEU A 444 -2.05 20.78 -3.50
C LEU A 444 -2.52 22.24 -3.37
N PRO A 445 -1.63 23.23 -3.39
CA PRO A 445 -1.98 24.62 -3.11
C PRO A 445 -2.86 25.29 -4.19
N THR A 446 -2.92 24.69 -5.38
CA THR A 446 -3.74 25.16 -6.51
C THR A 446 -5.08 24.42 -6.62
N ASP A 447 -5.30 23.37 -5.83
CA ASP A 447 -6.53 22.57 -5.87
C ASP A 447 -7.74 23.38 -5.39
N LEU A 448 -8.85 23.27 -6.12
CA LEU A 448 -10.05 24.06 -5.86
C LEU A 448 -10.71 23.70 -4.53
N GLY A 449 -10.70 22.42 -4.15
CA GLY A 449 -11.23 21.95 -2.88
C GLY A 449 -10.37 22.45 -1.71
N VAL A 450 -9.05 22.28 -1.81
CA VAL A 450 -8.10 22.78 -0.81
C VAL A 450 -8.19 24.29 -0.64
N ARG A 451 -8.27 25.06 -1.73
CA ARG A 451 -8.40 26.52 -1.67
C ARG A 451 -9.74 26.99 -1.12
N ARG A 452 -10.80 26.22 -1.32
CA ARG A 452 -12.12 26.49 -0.73
C ARG A 452 -12.08 26.27 0.78
N ALA A 453 -11.61 25.10 1.21
CA ALA A 453 -11.41 24.77 2.61
C ALA A 453 -10.52 25.80 3.31
N ALA A 454 -9.42 26.23 2.66
CA ALA A 454 -8.55 27.28 3.20
C ALA A 454 -9.32 28.59 3.47
N ARG A 455 -10.16 29.06 2.55
CA ARG A 455 -10.98 30.26 2.78
C ARG A 455 -11.96 30.07 3.93
N ASP A 456 -12.66 28.94 3.96
CA ASP A 456 -13.68 28.65 4.96
C ASP A 456 -13.08 28.53 6.38
N LEU A 457 -11.82 28.11 6.48
CA LEU A 457 -11.06 28.00 7.72
C LEU A 457 -10.25 29.27 8.06
N GLY A 458 -10.35 30.34 7.27
CA GLY A 458 -9.59 31.58 7.49
C GLY A 458 -8.07 31.46 7.22
N LEU A 459 -7.63 30.44 6.47
CA LEU A 459 -6.26 30.29 6.00
C LEU A 459 -6.00 31.14 4.74
N PRO A 460 -4.74 31.48 4.44
CA PRO A 460 -4.39 32.12 3.17
C PRO A 460 -4.83 31.28 1.96
N SER A 461 -5.42 31.91 0.94
CA SER A 461 -5.99 31.19 -0.22
C SER A 461 -5.20 31.33 -1.53
N THR A 462 -4.09 32.09 -1.52
CA THR A 462 -3.16 32.15 -2.66
C THR A 462 -2.19 30.97 -2.60
N PRO A 463 -1.81 30.35 -3.73
CA PRO A 463 -0.97 29.15 -3.71
C PRO A 463 0.35 29.31 -2.94
N ALA A 464 1.03 30.45 -3.11
CA ALA A 464 2.29 30.72 -2.43
C ALA A 464 2.12 30.87 -0.91
N ALA A 465 1.15 31.68 -0.46
CA ALA A 465 0.91 31.89 0.96
C ALA A 465 0.39 30.62 1.66
N LEU A 466 -0.46 29.86 0.98
CA LEU A 466 -0.96 28.58 1.51
C LEU A 466 0.17 27.54 1.61
N THR A 467 1.09 27.51 0.65
CA THR A 467 2.28 26.64 0.71
C THR A 467 3.18 26.99 1.90
N ALA A 468 3.42 28.29 2.13
CA ALA A 468 4.19 28.75 3.29
C ALA A 468 3.48 28.41 4.61
N ARG A 469 2.16 28.60 4.67
CA ARG A 469 1.33 28.28 5.83
C ARG A 469 1.30 26.78 6.16
N ALA A 470 1.43 25.93 5.14
CA ALA A 470 1.44 24.47 5.30
C ALA A 470 2.80 23.91 5.77
N ALA A 471 3.85 24.73 5.89
CA ALA A 471 5.18 24.26 6.30
C ALA A 471 5.21 23.52 7.66
N PRO A 472 4.45 23.93 8.70
CA PRO A 472 4.38 23.19 9.96
C PRO A 472 3.72 21.81 9.88
N TRP A 473 2.97 21.52 8.81
CA TRP A 473 2.29 20.22 8.63
C TRP A 473 3.25 19.15 8.09
N ARG A 474 4.48 19.51 7.74
CA ARG A 474 5.49 18.55 7.29
C ARG A 474 5.83 17.56 8.41
N PRO A 475 6.12 16.29 8.08
CA PRO A 475 6.21 15.71 6.74
C PRO A 475 4.87 15.10 6.23
N TRP A 476 3.72 15.57 6.72
CA TRP A 476 2.41 14.92 6.53
C TRP A 476 1.40 15.79 5.78
N ARG A 477 1.86 16.68 4.90
CA ARG A 477 0.96 17.59 4.15
C ARG A 477 -0.09 16.87 3.30
N ALA A 478 0.17 15.65 2.82
CA ALA A 478 -0.83 14.88 2.06
C ALA A 478 -2.03 14.45 2.92
N TYR A 479 -1.81 14.24 4.23
CA TYR A 479 -2.85 13.94 5.21
C TYR A 479 -3.60 15.21 5.60
N ALA A 480 -2.91 16.34 5.74
CA ALA A 480 -3.56 17.65 5.92
C ALA A 480 -4.54 17.94 4.77
N VAL A 481 -4.17 17.63 3.52
CA VAL A 481 -5.06 17.72 2.37
C VAL A 481 -6.33 16.87 2.55
N GLN A 482 -6.26 15.68 3.15
CA GLN A 482 -7.45 14.85 3.42
C GLN A 482 -8.38 15.51 4.45
N TYR A 483 -7.84 16.16 5.47
CA TYR A 483 -8.63 16.91 6.44
C TYR A 483 -9.25 18.18 5.82
N LEU A 484 -8.52 18.88 4.96
CA LEU A 484 -9.04 20.05 4.24
C LEU A 484 -10.14 19.66 3.25
N TRP A 485 -9.99 18.61 2.45
CA TRP A 485 -11.06 18.13 1.58
C TRP A 485 -12.30 17.68 2.36
N ALA A 486 -12.14 17.22 3.59
CA ALA A 486 -13.25 16.77 4.43
C ALA A 486 -14.11 17.88 5.03
N THR A 487 -13.74 19.16 4.84
CA THR A 487 -14.55 20.27 5.33
C THR A 487 -15.76 20.56 4.45
N ASP A 488 -15.79 20.04 3.22
CA ASP A 488 -16.93 20.18 2.32
C ASP A 488 -17.86 18.95 2.31
N GLY A 489 -19.08 19.14 1.82
CA GLY A 489 -20.08 18.07 1.68
C GLY A 489 -19.90 17.22 0.42
N HIS A 490 -18.70 17.15 -0.18
CA HIS A 490 -18.49 16.41 -1.42
C HIS A 490 -18.66 14.89 -1.20
N PRO A 491 -19.22 14.13 -2.17
CA PRO A 491 -19.43 12.68 -2.04
C PRO A 491 -18.17 11.85 -1.73
N ILE A 492 -16.98 12.41 -1.91
CA ILE A 492 -15.71 11.74 -1.59
C ILE A 492 -15.52 11.55 -0.08
N ASN A 493 -16.25 12.31 0.74
CA ASN A 493 -16.09 12.34 2.19
C ASN A 493 -17.05 11.39 2.92
N THR A 494 -17.97 10.75 2.19
CA THR A 494 -19.03 9.92 2.76
C THR A 494 -18.96 8.51 2.21
N LEU A 495 -18.98 7.51 3.09
CA LEU A 495 -19.19 6.12 2.68
C LEU A 495 -20.65 5.98 2.21
N PRO A 496 -20.91 5.47 0.99
CA PRO A 496 -22.27 5.16 0.58
C PRO A 496 -22.85 4.05 1.47
N LEU A 497 -24.12 4.21 1.86
CA LEU A 497 -24.87 3.24 2.65
C LEU A 497 -25.04 1.89 1.92
#